data_AF-A0A078MBI9-F1
#
_entry.id   AF-A0A078MBI9-F1
#
_cell.length_a   1.000
_cell.length_b   1.000
_cell.length_c   1.000
_cell.angle_alpha   90.00
_cell.angle_beta   90.00
_cell.angle_gamma   90.00
#
_symmetry.space_group_name_H-M   'P 1'
#
loop_
_entity.id
_entity.type
_entity.pdbx_description
1 polymer ?
#
loop_
_entity_poly.entity_id
_entity_poly.type
_entity_poly.pdbx_seq_one_letter_code
_entity_poly.pdbx_strand_id
1 'polypeptide(L)'
;MKKGAPSALVLLLPLAVSTHAYELSPTPEAGLWRSEKRIVIESEGRIQTLDQAQQQLPDGTASDRRALLDDAAIGHGKPTVEMECITLPQAAELVRLENMQREIQRDVPECELTVHPVDRSTLNVHGNCQGKDGFHGDMQGHVEIVSSYEIRSSFLGRSRLQTESDIADADTPTSLQLQEISRWTQADCGEMAPEKRMSF
;
A
#
# COMPACT_ATOMS: atom_id res chain seq x y z
N MET A 1 -4.83 -13.98 -76.94
CA MET A 1 -5.32 -14.27 -75.56
C MET A 1 -4.14 -14.19 -74.59
N LYS A 2 -4.07 -13.16 -73.73
CA LYS A 2 -3.14 -13.10 -72.58
C LYS A 2 -3.92 -12.51 -71.40
N LYS A 3 -4.08 -13.32 -70.36
CA LYS A 3 -4.85 -13.02 -69.14
C LYS A 3 -3.97 -12.19 -68.19
N GLY A 4 -4.49 -11.07 -67.70
CA GLY A 4 -3.91 -10.31 -66.60
C GLY A 4 -4.24 -10.95 -65.26
N ALA A 5 -3.27 -10.99 -64.35
CA ALA A 5 -3.44 -11.41 -62.96
C ALA A 5 -3.75 -10.18 -62.09
N PRO A 6 -4.70 -10.25 -61.14
CA PRO A 6 -4.91 -9.17 -60.18
C PRO A 6 -3.95 -9.32 -58.99
N SER A 7 -3.22 -8.26 -58.67
CA SER A 7 -2.50 -8.11 -57.40
C SER A 7 -3.52 -7.95 -56.26
N ALA A 8 -3.54 -8.91 -55.34
CA ALA A 8 -4.24 -8.77 -54.06
C ALA A 8 -3.30 -8.07 -53.06
N LEU A 9 -3.60 -6.82 -52.74
CA LEU A 9 -2.94 -6.04 -51.71
C LEU A 9 -3.50 -6.48 -50.34
N VAL A 10 -2.72 -7.22 -49.56
CA VAL A 10 -3.08 -7.60 -48.18
C VAL A 10 -2.78 -6.42 -47.25
N LEU A 11 -3.82 -5.72 -46.82
CA LEU A 11 -3.76 -4.70 -45.77
C LEU A 11 -3.65 -5.39 -44.40
N LEU A 12 -2.44 -5.42 -43.85
CA LEU A 12 -2.16 -5.78 -42.45
C LEU A 12 -2.59 -4.59 -41.57
N LEU A 13 -3.76 -4.67 -40.94
CA LEU A 13 -4.13 -3.76 -39.84
C LEU A 13 -3.37 -4.17 -38.56
N PRO A 14 -2.55 -3.30 -37.96
CA PRO A 14 -1.98 -3.57 -36.66
C PRO A 14 -3.09 -3.46 -35.60
N LEU A 15 -3.45 -4.58 -34.99
CA LEU A 15 -4.26 -4.60 -33.77
C LEU A 15 -3.44 -3.95 -32.66
N ALA A 16 -3.71 -2.68 -32.37
CA ALA A 16 -3.20 -2.01 -31.18
C ALA A 16 -3.85 -2.67 -29.95
N VAL A 17 -3.08 -3.49 -29.25
CA VAL A 17 -3.47 -4.03 -27.95
C VAL A 17 -3.33 -2.89 -26.96
N SER A 18 -4.44 -2.25 -26.62
CA SER A 18 -4.50 -1.26 -25.55
C SER A 18 -4.21 -1.96 -24.22
N THR A 19 -2.98 -1.90 -23.75
CA THR A 19 -2.63 -2.23 -22.36
C THR A 19 -3.26 -1.17 -21.47
N HIS A 20 -4.47 -1.43 -20.98
CA HIS A 20 -5.09 -0.60 -19.95
C HIS A 20 -4.34 -0.83 -18.64
N ALA A 21 -3.67 0.21 -18.14
CA ALA A 21 -3.07 0.19 -16.82
C ALA A 21 -4.17 -0.06 -15.77
N TYR A 22 -3.89 -0.89 -14.77
CA TYR A 22 -4.85 -1.15 -13.71
C TYR A 22 -5.05 0.11 -12.86
N GLU A 23 -6.29 0.60 -12.81
CA GLU A 23 -6.67 1.78 -12.05
C GLU A 23 -7.57 1.39 -10.87
N LEU A 24 -7.17 1.88 -9.71
CA LEU A 24 -7.93 1.81 -8.48
C LEU A 24 -9.07 2.83 -8.51
N SER A 25 -10.08 2.58 -7.70
CA SER A 25 -11.26 3.42 -7.54
C SER A 25 -11.78 3.31 -6.11
N PRO A 26 -12.32 4.40 -5.54
CA PRO A 26 -12.49 5.71 -6.17
C PRO A 26 -11.18 6.52 -6.25
N THR A 27 -11.17 7.61 -7.01
CA THR A 27 -10.04 8.56 -7.01
C THR A 27 -10.10 9.42 -5.75
N PRO A 28 -9.00 9.55 -4.99
CA PRO A 28 -8.92 10.47 -3.86
C PRO A 28 -9.18 11.92 -4.28
N GLU A 29 -9.71 12.74 -3.38
CA GLU A 29 -9.85 14.18 -3.61
C GLU A 29 -8.52 14.91 -3.54
N ALA A 30 -8.37 15.93 -4.38
CA ALA A 30 -7.30 16.91 -4.22
C ALA A 30 -7.58 17.83 -3.01
N GLY A 31 -6.52 18.32 -2.38
CA GLY A 31 -6.58 19.23 -1.25
C GLY A 31 -5.80 18.70 -0.05
N LEU A 32 -6.23 19.13 1.13
CA LEU A 32 -5.58 18.86 2.39
C LEU A 32 -6.08 17.56 3.01
N TRP A 33 -5.15 16.67 3.32
CA TRP A 33 -5.37 15.41 4.01
C TRP A 33 -4.72 15.43 5.39
N ARG A 34 -5.34 14.68 6.30
CA ARG A 34 -4.87 14.44 7.65
C ARG A 34 -4.62 12.95 7.81
N SER A 35 -3.37 12.58 8.01
CA SER A 35 -2.92 11.19 8.15
C SER A 35 -2.60 10.91 9.61
N GLU A 36 -3.23 9.89 10.18
CA GLU A 36 -3.02 9.45 11.56
C GLU A 36 -2.30 8.11 11.58
N LYS A 37 -1.00 8.15 11.88
CA LYS A 37 -0.10 7.00 11.86
C LYS A 37 0.10 6.44 13.27
N ARG A 38 -0.09 5.15 13.46
CA ARG A 38 0.19 4.42 14.70
C ARG A 38 1.21 3.33 14.42
N ILE A 39 2.28 3.31 15.23
CA ILE A 39 3.30 2.27 15.19
C ILE A 39 3.29 1.57 16.54
N VAL A 40 3.14 0.26 16.52
CA VAL A 40 3.21 -0.61 17.70
C VAL A 40 4.34 -1.60 17.49
N ILE A 41 5.26 -1.67 18.45
CA ILE A 41 6.37 -2.63 18.46
C ILE A 41 6.15 -3.51 19.69
N GLU A 42 5.93 -4.81 19.47
CA GLU A 42 5.63 -5.77 20.53
C GLU A 42 6.50 -7.04 20.42
N SER A 43 6.82 -7.61 21.59
CA SER A 43 7.60 -8.84 21.77
C SER A 43 6.71 -10.04 22.14
N GLU A 44 5.64 -10.27 21.36
CA GLU A 44 4.64 -11.36 21.46
C GLU A 44 3.38 -11.09 22.30
N GLY A 45 2.22 -11.40 21.70
CA GLY A 45 0.90 -11.35 22.34
C GLY A 45 -0.24 -11.04 21.38
N ARG A 46 -0.41 -9.77 20.97
CA ARG A 46 -1.57 -9.32 20.16
C ARG A 46 -1.39 -9.49 18.66
N ILE A 47 -0.15 -9.42 18.18
CA ILE A 47 0.13 -9.50 16.74
C ILE A 47 -0.22 -10.87 16.16
N GLN A 48 -0.20 -11.95 16.95
CA GLN A 48 -0.56 -13.28 16.46
C GLN A 48 -2.05 -13.37 16.07
N THR A 49 -2.93 -12.68 16.80
CA THR A 49 -4.36 -12.55 16.45
C THR A 49 -4.56 -11.76 15.18
N LEU A 50 -3.81 -10.66 15.01
CA LEU A 50 -3.86 -9.82 13.82
C LEU A 50 -3.27 -10.53 12.59
N ASP A 51 -2.23 -11.33 12.77
CA ASP A 51 -1.65 -12.16 11.72
C ASP A 51 -2.65 -13.20 11.20
N GLN A 52 -3.29 -13.94 12.11
CA GLN A 52 -4.33 -14.89 11.74
C GLN A 52 -5.47 -14.22 10.98
N ALA A 53 -5.86 -13.03 11.41
CA ALA A 53 -6.87 -12.27 10.70
C ALA A 53 -6.40 -11.74 9.34
N GLN A 54 -5.14 -11.30 9.21
CA GLN A 54 -4.54 -10.85 7.95
C GLN A 54 -4.38 -11.99 6.93
N GLN A 55 -4.00 -13.19 7.38
CA GLN A 55 -3.88 -14.38 6.53
C GLN A 55 -5.23 -14.86 5.97
N GLN A 56 -6.34 -14.51 6.62
CA GLN A 56 -7.69 -14.83 6.17
C GLN A 56 -8.28 -13.77 5.22
N LEU A 57 -7.60 -12.63 5.05
CA LEU A 57 -8.08 -11.54 4.17
C LEU A 57 -8.12 -11.83 2.67
N PRO A 58 -7.26 -12.68 2.07
CA PRO A 58 -7.34 -12.97 0.64
C PRO A 58 -8.72 -13.51 0.22
N ASP A 59 -9.41 -14.20 1.14
CA ASP A 59 -10.73 -14.80 0.92
C ASP A 59 -11.86 -14.02 1.63
N GLY A 60 -11.54 -12.92 2.33
CA GLY A 60 -12.46 -12.14 3.14
C GLY A 60 -13.24 -11.08 2.37
N THR A 61 -14.40 -10.67 2.89
CA THR A 61 -15.17 -9.56 2.29
C THR A 61 -14.54 -8.20 2.61
N ALA A 62 -14.90 -7.16 1.84
CA ALA A 62 -14.45 -5.79 2.14
C ALA A 62 -14.87 -5.32 3.55
N SER A 63 -16.00 -5.81 4.09
CA SER A 63 -16.39 -5.55 5.48
C SER A 63 -15.48 -6.24 6.50
N ASP A 64 -15.02 -7.46 6.21
CA ASP A 64 -14.14 -8.20 7.12
C ASP A 64 -12.77 -7.53 7.20
N ARG A 65 -12.24 -7.04 6.07
CA ARG A 65 -11.03 -6.21 6.02
C ARG A 65 -11.19 -4.92 6.83
N ARG A 66 -12.32 -4.23 6.69
CA ARG A 66 -12.60 -3.00 7.44
C ARG A 66 -12.67 -3.23 8.95
N ALA A 67 -13.35 -4.29 9.38
CA ALA A 67 -13.45 -4.65 10.78
C ALA A 67 -12.07 -4.97 11.38
N LEU A 68 -11.20 -5.64 10.62
CA LEU A 68 -9.84 -5.91 11.04
C LEU A 68 -9.00 -4.63 11.17
N LEU A 69 -9.10 -3.72 10.20
CA LEU A 69 -8.43 -2.41 10.26
C LEU A 69 -8.87 -1.60 11.49
N ASP A 70 -10.17 -1.62 11.79
CA ASP A 70 -10.73 -0.94 12.95
C ASP A 70 -10.27 -1.58 14.26
N ASP A 71 -10.26 -2.91 14.39
CA ASP A 71 -9.80 -3.63 15.59
C ASP A 71 -8.30 -3.44 15.84
N ALA A 72 -7.53 -3.51 14.75
CA ALA A 72 -6.11 -3.23 14.75
C ALA A 72 -5.83 -1.79 15.23
N ALA A 73 -6.67 -0.81 14.84
CA ALA A 73 -6.54 0.62 15.19
C ALA A 73 -6.71 0.91 16.68
N ILE A 74 -7.19 -0.06 17.47
CA ILE A 74 -7.36 0.00 18.93
C ILE A 74 -6.01 -0.21 19.67
N GLY A 75 -4.87 -0.20 18.96
CA GLY A 75 -3.54 -0.18 19.59
C GLY A 75 -3.24 1.12 20.33
N HIS A 76 -2.83 1.03 21.61
CA HIS A 76 -2.59 2.15 22.54
C HIS A 76 -1.35 3.04 22.21
N GLY A 77 -0.86 3.03 20.97
CA GLY A 77 0.16 3.97 20.51
C GLY A 77 -0.44 5.38 20.36
N LYS A 78 0.26 6.41 20.84
CA LYS A 78 -0.13 7.79 20.54
C LYS A 78 0.02 7.99 19.02
N PRO A 79 -1.04 8.38 18.30
CA PRO A 79 -0.92 8.60 16.87
C PRO A 79 0.01 9.78 16.60
N THR A 80 0.91 9.59 15.64
CA THR A 80 1.55 10.70 14.94
C THR A 80 0.57 11.21 13.91
N VAL A 81 0.53 12.53 13.77
CA VAL A 81 -0.42 13.22 12.92
C VAL A 81 0.37 14.01 11.91
N GLU A 82 0.10 13.75 10.64
CA GLU A 82 0.73 14.43 9.51
C GLU A 82 -0.36 15.08 8.65
N MET A 83 -0.04 16.24 8.09
CA MET A 83 -0.93 16.97 7.21
C MET A 83 -0.27 16.98 5.84
N GLU A 84 -0.98 16.53 4.81
CA GLU A 84 -0.44 16.37 3.47
C GLU A 84 -1.34 17.09 2.46
N CYS A 85 -0.75 17.90 1.59
CA CYS A 85 -1.51 18.53 0.50
C CYS A 85 -1.24 17.78 -0.79
N ILE A 86 -2.29 17.27 -1.44
CA ILE A 86 -2.20 16.61 -2.74
C ILE A 86 -2.94 17.39 -3.82
N THR A 87 -2.31 17.52 -4.99
CA THR A 87 -2.89 18.17 -6.17
C THR A 87 -3.77 17.21 -6.97
N LEU A 88 -4.59 17.75 -7.88
CA LEU A 88 -5.41 16.95 -8.80
C LEU A 88 -4.59 15.93 -9.62
N PRO A 89 -3.44 16.29 -10.23
CA PRO A 89 -2.58 15.29 -10.89
C PRO A 89 -2.10 14.20 -9.94
N GLN A 90 -1.69 14.56 -8.71
CA GLN A 90 -1.22 13.57 -7.74
C GLN A 90 -2.33 12.60 -7.33
N ALA A 91 -3.53 13.10 -7.07
CA ALA A 91 -4.69 12.27 -6.77
C ALA A 91 -5.00 11.27 -7.91
N ALA A 92 -4.90 11.71 -9.16
CA ALA A 92 -5.07 10.84 -10.33
C ALA A 92 -3.93 9.82 -10.50
N GLU A 93 -2.70 10.17 -10.12
CA GLU A 93 -1.58 9.25 -10.14
C GLU A 93 -1.67 8.21 -9.01
N LEU A 94 -2.22 8.55 -7.83
CA LEU A 94 -2.33 7.64 -6.68
C LEU A 94 -3.20 6.41 -6.97
N VAL A 95 -4.16 6.50 -7.90
CA VAL A 95 -4.98 5.34 -8.27
C VAL A 95 -4.32 4.41 -9.29
N ARG A 96 -3.18 4.76 -9.88
CA ARG A 96 -2.48 3.85 -10.80
C ARG A 96 -1.66 2.85 -10.01
N LEU A 97 -1.85 1.56 -10.25
CA LEU A 97 -1.19 0.49 -9.48
C LEU A 97 0.34 0.66 -9.41
N GLU A 98 0.99 0.95 -10.54
CA GLU A 98 2.45 1.12 -10.61
C GLU A 98 2.94 2.33 -9.80
N ASN A 99 2.12 3.38 -9.71
CA ASN A 99 2.46 4.55 -8.90
C ASN A 99 2.27 4.27 -7.42
N MET A 100 1.15 3.65 -7.06
CA MET A 100 0.89 3.25 -5.68
C MET A 100 1.99 2.32 -5.17
N GLN A 101 2.40 1.33 -5.97
CA GLN A 101 3.54 0.47 -5.65
C GLN A 101 4.83 1.28 -5.44
N ARG A 102 5.11 2.27 -6.30
CA ARG A 102 6.29 3.13 -6.13
C ARG A 102 6.24 4.00 -4.88
N GLU A 103 5.08 4.51 -4.50
CA GLU A 103 4.95 5.31 -3.27
C GLU A 103 5.14 4.44 -2.03
N ILE A 104 4.48 3.29 -1.95
CA ILE A 104 4.66 2.34 -0.83
C ILE A 104 6.14 1.91 -0.74
N GLN A 105 6.77 1.56 -1.87
CA GLN A 105 8.19 1.17 -1.91
C GLN A 105 9.14 2.28 -1.46
N ARG A 106 8.79 3.56 -1.65
CA ARG A 106 9.60 4.69 -1.19
C ARG A 106 9.51 4.93 0.31
N ASP A 107 8.40 4.54 0.93
CA ASP A 107 8.21 4.67 2.37
C ASP A 107 8.97 3.61 3.17
N VAL A 108 9.26 2.47 2.53
CA VAL A 108 10.10 1.38 3.07
C VAL A 108 11.19 0.97 2.07
N PRO A 109 12.18 1.83 1.82
CA PRO A 109 13.22 1.59 0.80
C PRO A 109 14.11 0.37 1.08
N GLU A 110 14.12 -0.14 2.30
CA GLU A 110 14.83 -1.34 2.73
C GLU A 110 14.09 -2.66 2.42
N CYS A 111 12.85 -2.58 1.93
CA CYS A 111 12.02 -3.74 1.61
C CYS A 111 11.93 -3.98 0.12
N GLU A 112 12.01 -5.23 -0.34
CA GLU A 112 11.62 -5.61 -1.70
C GLU A 112 10.13 -5.93 -1.71
N LEU A 113 9.31 -5.04 -2.28
CA LEU A 113 7.85 -5.16 -2.23
C LEU A 113 7.23 -5.73 -3.51
N THR A 114 6.21 -6.55 -3.31
CA THR A 114 5.25 -6.96 -4.32
C THR A 114 3.86 -6.45 -3.92
N VAL A 115 3.17 -5.81 -4.86
CA VAL A 115 1.84 -5.24 -4.66
C VAL A 115 0.86 -5.90 -5.62
N HIS A 116 -0.24 -6.41 -5.08
CA HIS A 116 -1.26 -7.11 -5.87
C HIS A 116 -2.63 -6.50 -5.60
N PRO A 117 -3.37 -6.11 -6.66
CA PRO A 117 -4.75 -5.69 -6.48
C PRO A 117 -5.62 -6.89 -6.10
N VAL A 118 -6.40 -6.74 -5.04
CA VAL A 118 -7.45 -7.70 -4.68
C VAL A 118 -8.74 -7.34 -5.42
N ASP A 119 -9.05 -6.04 -5.44
CA ASP A 119 -10.15 -5.45 -6.19
C ASP A 119 -9.78 -4.01 -6.59
N ARG A 120 -10.75 -3.22 -7.06
CA ARG A 120 -10.47 -1.85 -7.51
C ARG A 120 -10.20 -0.89 -6.35
N SER A 121 -10.57 -1.20 -5.12
CA SER A 121 -10.33 -0.34 -3.95
C SER A 121 -9.21 -0.85 -3.05
N THR A 122 -8.77 -2.10 -3.21
CA THR A 122 -7.87 -2.74 -2.24
C THR A 122 -6.66 -3.39 -2.89
N LEU A 123 -5.51 -3.17 -2.25
CA LEU A 123 -4.23 -3.77 -2.55
C LEU A 123 -3.77 -4.63 -1.38
N ASN A 124 -3.17 -5.78 -1.69
CA ASN A 124 -2.31 -6.51 -0.76
C ASN A 124 -0.85 -6.19 -1.08
N VAL A 125 -0.05 -6.06 -0.02
CA VAL A 125 1.38 -5.77 -0.07
C VAL A 125 2.10 -6.89 0.64
N HIS A 126 3.12 -7.45 0.00
CA HIS A 126 4.04 -8.42 0.60
C HIS A 126 5.46 -7.98 0.30
N GLY A 127 6.39 -8.25 1.20
CA GLY A 127 7.78 -7.97 0.93
C GLY A 127 8.72 -8.60 1.93
N ASN A 128 10.00 -8.54 1.59
CA ASN A 128 11.09 -8.94 2.47
C ASN A 128 12.00 -7.73 2.70
N CYS A 129 12.29 -7.42 3.95
CA CYS A 129 13.03 -6.24 4.36
C CYS A 129 14.41 -6.62 4.87
N GLN A 130 15.43 -5.89 4.41
CA GLN A 130 16.83 -6.10 4.78
C GLN A 130 17.48 -4.76 5.18
N GLY A 131 17.06 -4.22 6.34
CA GLY A 131 17.66 -3.01 6.91
C GLY A 131 19.04 -3.28 7.51
N LYS A 132 20.06 -2.48 7.17
CA LYS A 132 21.42 -2.60 7.74
C LYS A 132 21.49 -2.29 9.25
N ASP A 133 20.59 -1.44 9.75
CA ASP A 133 20.51 -1.00 11.15
C ASP A 133 19.09 -1.21 11.73
N GLY A 134 18.30 -2.13 11.16
CA GLY A 134 16.86 -2.19 11.41
C GLY A 134 16.23 -3.56 11.19
N PHE A 135 14.92 -3.53 10.95
CA PHE A 135 14.08 -4.72 10.78
C PHE A 135 14.58 -5.61 9.63
N HIS A 136 14.81 -6.90 9.92
CA HIS A 136 15.16 -7.93 8.92
C HIS A 136 14.11 -9.04 8.97
N GLY A 137 13.30 -9.15 7.92
CA GLY A 137 12.28 -10.19 7.82
C GLY A 137 11.13 -9.82 6.91
N ASP A 138 10.02 -10.53 7.08
CA ASP A 138 8.89 -10.45 6.16
C ASP A 138 7.92 -9.36 6.58
N MET A 139 7.41 -8.64 5.59
CA MET A 139 6.37 -7.64 5.70
C MET A 139 5.15 -8.08 4.90
N GLN A 140 3.97 -7.92 5.50
CA GLN A 140 2.69 -8.08 4.83
C GLN A 140 1.79 -6.90 5.19
N GLY A 141 0.86 -6.55 4.32
CA GLY A 141 -0.05 -5.46 4.60
C GLY A 141 -1.09 -5.28 3.52
N HIS A 142 -1.89 -4.24 3.68
CA HIS A 142 -2.92 -3.88 2.72
C HIS A 142 -3.16 -2.38 2.73
N VAL A 143 -3.64 -1.89 1.60
CA VAL A 143 -4.08 -0.50 1.39
C VAL A 143 -5.49 -0.53 0.81
N GLU A 144 -6.42 0.19 1.43
CA GLU A 144 -7.82 0.31 0.99
C GLU A 144 -8.18 1.78 0.76
N ILE A 145 -8.65 2.09 -0.45
CA ILE A 145 -9.32 3.35 -0.75
C ILE A 145 -10.80 3.19 -0.37
N VAL A 146 -11.13 3.57 0.86
CA VAL A 146 -12.48 3.43 1.42
C VAL A 146 -13.46 4.36 0.71
N SER A 147 -13.01 5.58 0.41
CA SER A 147 -13.78 6.56 -0.37
C SER A 147 -12.83 7.59 -1.01
N SER A 148 -13.35 8.52 -1.80
CA SER A 148 -12.57 9.67 -2.26
C SER A 148 -12.01 10.54 -1.11
N TYR A 149 -12.51 10.37 0.12
CA TYR A 149 -12.13 11.15 1.29
C TYR A 149 -11.38 10.34 2.36
N GLU A 150 -11.16 9.04 2.17
CA GLU A 150 -10.54 8.20 3.18
C GLU A 150 -9.73 7.06 2.56
N ILE A 151 -8.47 6.96 2.97
CA ILE A 151 -7.57 5.86 2.66
C ILE A 151 -7.10 5.24 3.98
N ARG A 152 -6.98 3.92 4.00
CA ARG A 152 -6.48 3.18 5.16
C ARG A 152 -5.36 2.26 4.73
N SER A 153 -4.32 2.18 5.54
CA SER A 153 -3.25 1.21 5.38
C SER A 153 -3.00 0.46 6.69
N SER A 154 -2.59 -0.80 6.57
CA SER A 154 -2.03 -1.53 7.69
C SER A 154 -0.97 -2.50 7.23
N PHE A 155 0.16 -2.47 7.92
CA PHE A 155 1.30 -3.32 7.68
C PHE A 155 1.72 -4.04 8.95
N LEU A 156 2.23 -5.24 8.77
CA LEU A 156 2.80 -6.09 9.80
C LEU A 156 4.15 -6.60 9.31
N GLY A 157 5.21 -6.26 10.04
CA GLY A 157 6.53 -6.82 9.88
C GLY A 157 6.84 -7.80 11.01
N ARG A 158 7.48 -8.94 10.68
CA ARG A 158 8.17 -9.82 11.64
C ARG A 158 9.68 -9.87 11.42
N SER A 159 10.44 -9.55 12.46
CA SER A 159 11.90 -9.65 12.45
C SER A 159 12.37 -10.80 13.32
N ARG A 160 13.42 -11.48 12.85
CA ARG A 160 14.31 -12.24 13.71
C ARG A 160 15.57 -11.40 13.88
N LEU A 161 15.84 -10.92 15.10
CA LEU A 161 17.09 -10.24 15.40
C LEU A 161 18.25 -11.25 15.24
N GLN A 162 19.02 -11.16 14.16
CA GLN A 162 20.32 -11.82 14.10
C GLN A 162 21.30 -11.00 14.94
N THR A 163 21.48 -11.40 16.20
CA THR A 163 22.56 -10.84 17.02
C THR A 163 23.84 -11.61 16.74
N GLU A 164 24.89 -10.93 16.32
CA GLU A 164 26.24 -11.48 16.10
C GLU A 164 26.97 -11.84 17.41
N SER A 165 26.25 -12.07 18.52
CA SER A 165 26.80 -12.23 19.87
C SER A 165 26.22 -13.45 20.59
N ASP A 166 27.10 -14.31 21.12
CA ASP A 166 26.83 -15.52 21.93
C ASP A 166 26.15 -15.25 23.30
N ILE A 167 25.05 -14.49 23.33
CA ILE A 167 24.27 -14.23 24.56
C ILE A 167 22.88 -14.85 24.41
N ALA A 168 22.52 -15.71 25.36
CA ALA A 168 21.41 -16.65 25.33
C ALA A 168 19.99 -16.03 25.47
N ASP A 169 19.73 -14.89 24.81
CA ASP A 169 18.38 -14.29 24.65
C ASP A 169 18.10 -13.92 23.17
N ALA A 170 18.82 -14.56 22.24
CA ALA A 170 18.89 -14.21 20.82
C ALA A 170 17.69 -14.64 19.94
N ASP A 171 16.51 -14.90 20.51
CA ASP A 171 15.41 -15.52 19.77
C ASP A 171 14.03 -14.91 20.03
N THR A 172 13.97 -13.68 20.56
CA THR A 172 12.66 -13.03 20.78
C THR A 172 12.18 -12.40 19.47
N PRO A 173 11.17 -12.96 18.77
CA PRO A 173 10.64 -12.36 17.56
C PRO A 173 10.08 -10.98 17.90
N THR A 174 10.59 -9.96 17.20
CA THR A 174 10.05 -8.60 17.32
C THR A 174 9.12 -8.37 16.15
N SER A 175 7.89 -7.99 16.47
CA SER A 175 6.91 -7.66 15.44
C SER A 175 6.59 -6.17 15.48
N LEU A 176 6.48 -5.60 14.28
CA LEU A 176 6.15 -4.19 14.06
C LEU A 176 4.80 -4.13 13.35
N GLN A 177 3.87 -3.39 13.92
CA GLN A 177 2.60 -3.09 13.28
C GLN A 177 2.56 -1.59 12.97
N LEU A 178 2.27 -1.28 11.72
CA LEU A 178 1.99 0.07 11.24
C LEU A 178 0.53 0.14 10.84
N GLN A 179 -0.10 1.26 11.18
CA GLN A 179 -1.43 1.59 10.71
C GLN A 179 -1.52 3.06 10.38
N GLU A 180 -2.25 3.35 9.32
CA GLU A 180 -2.51 4.71 8.91
C GLU A 180 -3.96 4.88 8.48
N ILE A 181 -4.56 5.99 8.90
CA ILE A 181 -5.83 6.44 8.37
C ILE A 181 -5.68 7.88 7.89
N SER A 182 -5.80 8.06 6.59
CA SER A 182 -5.66 9.35 5.92
C SER A 182 -7.04 9.83 5.51
N ARG A 183 -7.45 11.01 5.99
CA ARG A 183 -8.75 11.61 5.73
C ARG A 183 -8.63 12.97 5.06
N TRP A 184 -9.36 13.16 3.98
CA TRP A 184 -9.49 14.46 3.35
C TRP A 184 -10.21 15.42 4.30
N THR A 185 -9.72 16.66 4.38
CA THR A 185 -10.23 17.67 5.31
C THR A 185 -10.86 18.84 4.58
N GLN A 186 -10.21 19.35 3.53
CA GLN A 186 -10.67 20.50 2.77
C GLN A 186 -9.96 20.59 1.42
N ALA A 187 -10.58 21.28 0.45
CA ALA A 187 -10.02 21.42 -0.90
C ALA A 187 -8.80 22.35 -0.95
N ASP A 188 -8.77 23.35 -0.06
CA ASP A 188 -7.69 24.34 0.00
C ASP A 188 -6.56 23.84 0.93
N CYS A 189 -5.34 23.86 0.44
CA CYS A 189 -4.16 23.51 1.23
C CYS A 189 -3.67 24.66 2.14
N GLY A 190 -4.26 25.86 2.00
CA GLY A 190 -3.84 27.04 2.74
C GLY A 190 -2.38 27.38 2.45
N GLU A 191 -1.61 27.61 3.52
CA GLU A 191 -0.17 27.94 3.43
C GLU A 191 0.73 26.71 3.25
N MET A 192 0.17 25.48 3.26
CA MET A 192 0.97 24.30 2.99
C MET A 192 1.29 24.21 1.51
N ALA A 193 2.58 24.25 1.20
CA ALA A 193 3.04 23.85 -0.12
C ALA A 193 2.57 22.42 -0.39
N PRO A 194 2.05 22.12 -1.60
CA PRO A 194 1.74 20.75 -1.98
C PRO A 194 2.93 19.85 -1.68
N GLU A 195 2.69 18.83 -0.87
CA GLU A 195 3.71 17.81 -0.68
C GLU A 195 3.92 17.12 -2.02
N LYS A 196 5.11 16.56 -2.23
CA LYS A 196 5.35 15.83 -3.49
C LYS A 196 4.48 14.56 -3.57
N ARG A 197 3.88 14.10 -2.47
CA ARG A 197 3.19 12.81 -2.35
C ARG A 197 2.36 12.70 -1.07
N MET A 198 1.61 11.62 -0.97
CA MET A 198 0.99 11.09 0.25
C MET A 198 1.80 9.89 0.72
N SER A 199 1.99 9.75 2.03
CA SER A 199 2.64 8.62 2.69
C SER A 199 1.64 7.53 3.04
N PHE A 200 2.15 6.30 3.26
CA PHE A 200 1.35 5.12 3.59
C PHE A 200 1.88 4.31 4.78
#